data_AF-A0A7X7RXT7-F1
#
_entry.id   AF-A0A7X7RXT7-F1
#
_cell.length_a   1.000
_cell.length_b   1.000
_cell.length_c   1.000
_cell.angle_alpha   90.00
_cell.angle_beta   90.00
_cell.angle_gamma   90.00
#
_symmetry.space_group_name_H-M   'P 1'
#
loop_
_entity.id
_entity.type
_entity.pdbx_description
1 polymer ?
#
loop_
_entity_poly.entity_id
_entity_poly.type
_entity_poly.pdbx_seq_one_letter_code
_entity_poly.pdbx_strand_id
1 'polypeptide(L)'
;MAKPQKNPRITFNGKFTSEIRQRLREKRHELGLPFHVIAEFFDVNWSTFRKWETGETMHCTNVMRPMLEDFINGDYDEALANLVRKPILTLSSQPPERVCQALETVANTYTLCAKYPTLAENLIRKVELVAQETLRDLVSAKPQKKR
;
A
#
# COMPACT_ATOMS: atom_id res chain seq x y z
N MET A 1 7.65 -12.31 -21.26
CA MET A 1 6.43 -12.76 -20.55
C MET A 1 6.86 -13.57 -19.34
N ALA A 2 6.88 -12.97 -18.14
CA ALA A 2 7.22 -13.70 -16.92
C ALA A 2 6.01 -14.56 -16.52
N LYS A 3 6.19 -15.87 -16.41
CA LYS A 3 5.16 -16.78 -15.90
C LYS A 3 4.92 -16.44 -14.41
N PRO A 4 3.67 -16.38 -13.92
CA PRO A 4 3.45 -16.23 -12.49
C PRO A 4 4.02 -17.47 -11.79
N GLN A 5 5.08 -17.29 -11.00
CA GLN A 5 5.55 -18.30 -10.06
C GLN A 5 4.40 -18.52 -9.07
N LYS A 6 3.67 -19.63 -9.18
CA LYS A 6 2.75 -20.07 -8.14
C LYS A 6 3.60 -20.42 -6.92
N ASN A 7 3.70 -19.48 -5.99
CA ASN A 7 4.21 -19.75 -4.65
C ASN A 7 3.42 -20.93 -4.05
N PRO A 8 4.06 -21.79 -3.24
CA PRO A 8 3.36 -22.88 -2.59
C PRO A 8 2.22 -22.29 -1.76
N ARG A 9 1.01 -22.83 -1.96
CA ARG A 9 -0.16 -22.46 -1.16
C ARG A 9 0.16 -22.67 0.31
N ILE A 10 -0.23 -21.71 1.12
CA ILE A 10 -0.06 -21.77 2.57
C ILE A 10 -1.40 -21.88 3.27
N THR A 11 -1.35 -22.43 4.46
CA THR A 11 -2.46 -22.42 5.41
C THR A 11 -2.18 -21.36 6.47
N PHE A 12 -3.14 -20.46 6.68
CA PHE A 12 -3.04 -19.36 7.62
C PHE A 12 -3.89 -19.64 8.86
N ASN A 13 -3.21 -19.90 9.98
CA ASN A 13 -3.87 -20.18 11.26
C ASN A 13 -4.34 -18.93 12.03
N GLY A 14 -4.28 -17.75 11.41
CA GLY A 14 -4.64 -16.48 12.04
C GLY A 14 -3.52 -15.76 12.79
N LYS A 15 -2.29 -16.31 12.83
CA LYS A 15 -1.14 -15.69 13.48
C LYS A 15 -0.21 -15.03 12.45
N PHE A 16 0.04 -13.74 12.59
CA PHE A 16 0.95 -12.98 11.73
C PHE A 16 2.41 -13.25 12.08
N THR A 17 2.96 -14.37 11.60
CA THR A 17 4.40 -14.64 11.65
C THR A 17 5.16 -13.74 10.68
N SER A 18 6.48 -13.57 10.85
CA SER A 18 7.29 -12.75 9.94
C SER A 18 7.14 -13.16 8.47
N GLU A 19 7.03 -14.46 8.20
CA GLU A 19 6.78 -14.98 6.85
C GLU A 19 5.42 -14.52 6.29
N ILE A 20 4.34 -14.67 7.08
CA ILE A 20 3.00 -14.23 6.66
C ILE A 20 2.98 -12.72 6.39
N ARG A 21 3.63 -11.93 7.26
CA ARG A 21 3.71 -10.47 7.10
C ARG A 21 4.45 -10.08 5.84
N GLN A 22 5.53 -10.79 5.53
CA GLN A 22 6.29 -10.58 4.33
C GLN A 22 5.43 -10.90 3.10
N ARG A 23 4.75 -12.05 3.08
CA ARG A 23 3.87 -12.43 1.97
C ARG A 23 2.70 -11.47 1.78
N LEU A 24 2.06 -10.99 2.85
CA LEU A 24 0.99 -9.98 2.77
C LEU A 24 1.48 -8.70 2.09
N ARG A 25 2.63 -8.21 2.53
CA ARG A 25 3.26 -7.01 1.98
C ARG A 25 3.67 -7.19 0.52
N GLU A 26 4.36 -8.29 0.21
CA GLU A 26 4.76 -8.64 -1.15
C GLU A 26 3.55 -8.70 -2.06
N LYS A 27 2.49 -9.39 -1.64
CA LYS A 27 1.26 -9.51 -2.42
C LYS A 27 0.58 -8.17 -2.68
N ARG A 28 0.49 -7.31 -1.64
CA ARG A 28 -0.04 -5.95 -1.79
C ARG A 28 0.78 -5.13 -2.79
N HIS A 29 2.11 -5.25 -2.74
CA HIS A 29 3.00 -4.53 -3.66
C HIS A 29 2.96 -5.09 -5.08
N GLU A 30 2.92 -6.41 -5.26
CA GLU A 30 2.77 -7.07 -6.57
C GLU A 30 1.51 -6.59 -7.30
N LEU A 31 0.42 -6.41 -6.56
CA LEU A 31 -0.86 -5.92 -7.09
C LEU A 31 -0.95 -4.38 -7.14
N GLY A 32 0.08 -3.66 -6.70
CA GLY A 32 0.10 -2.19 -6.69
C GLY A 32 -0.97 -1.56 -5.78
N LEU A 33 -1.41 -2.26 -4.74
CA LEU A 33 -2.54 -1.87 -3.89
C LEU A 33 -2.11 -0.84 -2.81
N PRO A 34 -2.75 0.35 -2.78
CA PRO A 34 -2.63 1.27 -1.65
C PRO A 34 -3.30 0.71 -0.40
N PHE A 35 -2.86 1.15 0.79
CA PHE A 35 -3.42 0.69 2.07
C PHE A 35 -4.92 0.96 2.22
N HIS A 36 -5.45 2.06 1.69
CA HIS A 36 -6.88 2.34 1.79
C HIS A 36 -7.72 1.37 0.98
N VAL A 37 -7.28 1.01 -0.24
CA VAL A 37 -7.99 0.08 -1.14
C VAL A 37 -8.05 -1.32 -0.53
N ILE A 38 -6.91 -1.83 -0.07
CA ILE A 38 -6.87 -3.19 0.49
C ILE A 38 -7.62 -3.26 1.82
N ALA A 39 -7.57 -2.20 2.63
CA ALA A 39 -8.28 -2.17 3.90
C ALA A 39 -9.80 -2.10 3.70
N GLU A 40 -10.27 -1.33 2.71
CA GLU A 40 -11.68 -1.30 2.31
C GLU A 40 -12.14 -2.68 1.82
N PHE A 41 -11.33 -3.38 1.02
CA PHE A 41 -11.64 -4.74 0.57
C PHE A 41 -11.85 -5.73 1.73
N PHE A 42 -11.06 -5.61 2.80
CA PHE A 42 -11.20 -6.43 4.01
C PHE A 42 -12.16 -5.85 5.07
N ASP A 43 -12.84 -4.75 4.77
CA ASP A 43 -13.68 -4.00 5.72
C ASP A 43 -12.97 -3.71 7.05
N VAL A 44 -11.73 -3.24 6.96
CA VAL A 44 -10.90 -2.82 8.10
C VAL A 44 -10.36 -1.42 7.91
N ASN A 45 -9.92 -0.80 9.02
CA ASN A 45 -9.20 0.46 8.93
C ASN A 45 -7.82 0.25 8.27
N TRP A 46 -7.38 1.20 7.44
CA TRP A 46 -6.06 1.17 6.80
C TRP A 46 -4.91 0.99 7.80
N SER A 47 -5.04 1.58 9.00
CA SER A 47 -4.06 1.43 10.07
C SER A 47 -4.02 0.00 10.62
N THR A 48 -5.16 -0.70 10.67
CA THR A 48 -5.23 -2.11 11.07
C THR A 48 -4.50 -2.99 10.06
N PHE A 49 -4.76 -2.79 8.76
CA PHE A 49 -4.06 -3.56 7.72
C PHE A 49 -2.55 -3.29 7.74
N ARG A 50 -2.13 -2.03 7.91
CA ARG A 50 -0.71 -1.67 8.09
C ARG A 50 -0.09 -2.42 9.28
N LYS A 51 -0.78 -2.49 10.42
CA LYS A 51 -0.31 -3.21 11.61
C LYS A 51 -0.15 -4.70 11.40
N TRP A 52 -0.94 -5.30 10.51
CA TRP A 52 -0.76 -6.69 10.11
C TRP A 52 0.58 -6.88 9.40
N GLU A 53 0.99 -5.96 8.53
CA GLU A 53 2.29 -6.02 7.82
C GLU A 53 3.50 -5.61 8.67
N THR A 54 3.35 -4.60 9.55
CA THR A 54 4.44 -4.05 10.36
C THR A 54 4.66 -4.79 11.68
N GLY A 55 3.67 -5.57 12.11
CA GLY A 55 3.79 -6.49 13.24
C GLY A 55 3.40 -5.96 14.60
N GLU A 56 2.72 -4.81 14.66
CA GLU A 56 2.06 -4.34 15.87
C GLU A 56 0.86 -5.23 16.26
N THR A 57 0.33 -6.01 15.32
CA THR A 57 -0.74 -6.99 15.56
C THR A 57 -0.23 -8.41 15.34
N MET A 58 -0.53 -9.30 16.28
CA MET A 58 -0.06 -10.69 16.25
C MET A 58 -1.10 -11.67 15.70
N HIS A 59 -2.39 -11.32 15.78
CA HIS A 59 -3.48 -12.22 15.38
C HIS A 59 -4.62 -11.44 14.71
N CYS A 60 -5.35 -12.11 13.81
CA CYS A 60 -6.63 -11.62 13.28
C CYS A 60 -7.81 -12.36 13.91
N THR A 61 -9.01 -11.81 13.73
CA THR A 61 -10.27 -12.50 14.09
C THR A 61 -10.44 -13.76 13.24
N ASN A 62 -11.21 -14.74 13.75
CA ASN A 62 -11.44 -16.01 13.06
C ASN A 62 -12.09 -15.81 11.68
N VAL A 63 -12.97 -14.82 11.56
CA VAL A 63 -13.68 -14.47 10.32
C VAL A 63 -12.72 -14.03 9.22
N MET A 64 -11.62 -13.35 9.58
CA MET A 64 -10.65 -12.83 8.61
C MET A 64 -9.63 -13.86 8.13
N ARG A 65 -9.53 -15.01 8.80
CA ARG A 65 -8.55 -16.06 8.47
C ARG A 65 -8.69 -16.58 7.03
N PRO A 66 -9.87 -17.07 6.59
CA PRO A 66 -10.01 -17.58 5.23
C PRO A 66 -9.75 -16.49 4.19
N MET A 67 -10.24 -15.26 4.41
CA MET A 67 -10.03 -14.16 3.47
C MET A 67 -8.56 -13.79 3.32
N LEU A 68 -7.80 -13.76 4.42
CA LEU A 68 -6.36 -13.49 4.37
C LEU A 68 -5.58 -14.64 3.75
N GLU A 69 -5.99 -15.89 3.99
CA GLU A 69 -5.40 -17.07 3.34
C GLU A 69 -5.58 -17.01 1.81
N ASP A 70 -6.81 -16.80 1.35
CA ASP A 70 -7.17 -16.68 -0.06
C ASP A 70 -6.40 -15.53 -0.74
N PHE A 71 -6.27 -14.39 -0.05
CA PHE A 71 -5.49 -13.25 -0.54
C PHE A 71 -4.01 -13.59 -0.71
N ILE A 72 -3.37 -14.19 0.29
CA ILE A 72 -1.95 -14.56 0.20
C ILE A 72 -1.73 -15.61 -0.89
N ASN A 73 -2.69 -16.52 -1.07
CA ASN A 73 -2.64 -17.55 -2.10
C ASN A 73 -2.98 -17.02 -3.51
N GLY A 74 -3.43 -15.77 -3.62
CA GLY A 74 -3.71 -15.08 -4.88
C GLY A 74 -5.10 -15.36 -5.46
N ASP A 75 -6.01 -15.93 -4.69
CA ASP A 75 -7.36 -16.23 -5.15
C ASP A 75 -8.19 -14.96 -5.42
N TYR A 76 -7.76 -13.80 -4.86
CA TYR A 76 -8.35 -12.49 -5.13
C TYR A 76 -7.61 -11.65 -6.18
N ASP A 77 -6.54 -12.16 -6.81
CA ASP A 77 -5.68 -11.36 -7.69
C ASP A 77 -6.45 -10.71 -8.84
N GLU A 78 -7.31 -11.48 -9.52
CA GLU A 78 -8.10 -10.95 -10.64
C GLU A 78 -9.10 -9.89 -10.19
N ALA A 79 -9.78 -10.12 -9.04
CA ALA A 79 -10.73 -9.17 -8.48
C ALA A 79 -10.06 -7.86 -8.08
N LEU A 80 -8.90 -7.94 -7.40
CA LEU A 80 -8.14 -6.80 -6.93
C LEU A 80 -7.42 -6.05 -8.08
N ALA A 81 -6.93 -6.76 -9.09
CA ALA A 81 -6.35 -6.14 -10.27
C ALA A 81 -7.38 -5.29 -11.04
N ASN A 82 -8.64 -5.74 -11.08
CA ASN A 82 -9.74 -4.97 -11.67
C ASN A 82 -10.14 -3.76 -10.80
N LEU A 83 -9.94 -3.83 -9.48
CA LEU A 83 -10.19 -2.73 -8.56
C LEU A 83 -9.16 -1.60 -8.70
N VAL A 84 -7.89 -1.93 -8.92
CA VAL A 84 -6.79 -0.96 -9.17
C VAL A 84 -6.87 -0.36 -10.58
N ARG A 85 -7.35 -1.14 -11.56
CA ARG A 85 -7.57 -0.67 -12.93
C ARG A 85 -8.74 0.31 -13.04
N LYS A 86 -9.70 0.26 -12.12
CA LYS A 86 -10.62 1.38 -11.97
C LYS A 86 -9.77 2.53 -11.42
N PRO A 87 -9.70 3.68 -12.13
CA PRO A 87 -8.97 4.81 -11.59
C PRO A 87 -9.54 5.08 -10.20
N ILE A 88 -8.66 5.15 -9.20
CA ILE A 88 -9.01 5.53 -7.82
C ILE A 88 -9.48 6.99 -7.90
N LEU A 89 -10.71 7.17 -8.35
CA LEU A 89 -11.42 8.42 -8.57
C LEU A 89 -12.85 8.28 -8.04
N THR A 90 -13.03 7.49 -6.99
CA THR A 90 -14.22 7.54 -6.13
C THR A 90 -13.96 8.38 -4.88
N LEU A 91 -13.25 9.49 -5.03
CA LEU A 91 -13.59 10.76 -4.41
C LEU A 91 -13.50 11.81 -5.51
N SER A 92 -14.54 12.61 -5.66
CA SER A 92 -14.89 13.47 -6.80
C SER A 92 -13.96 14.67 -7.07
N SER A 93 -12.65 14.52 -6.92
CA SER A 93 -11.68 15.56 -7.23
C SER A 93 -10.43 14.89 -7.77
N GLN A 94 -10.17 15.06 -9.06
CA GLN A 94 -8.79 14.92 -9.52
C GLN A 94 -7.90 15.79 -8.61
N PRO A 95 -6.68 15.32 -8.28
CA PRO A 95 -5.73 16.15 -7.58
C PRO A 95 -5.62 17.49 -8.32
N PRO A 96 -5.51 18.62 -7.60
CA PRO A 96 -5.24 19.90 -8.26
C PRO A 96 -4.09 19.74 -9.24
N GLU A 97 -4.14 20.39 -10.40
CA GLU A 97 -3.17 20.23 -11.49
C GLU A 97 -1.70 20.31 -11.01
N ARG A 98 -1.43 21.17 -10.03
CA ARG A 98 -0.11 21.31 -9.40
C ARG A 98 0.39 20.03 -8.73
N VAL A 99 -0.50 19.24 -8.13
CA VAL A 99 -0.17 17.94 -7.53
C VAL A 99 0.20 16.95 -8.63
N CYS A 100 -0.56 16.91 -9.73
CA CYS A 100 -0.25 16.05 -10.87
C CYS A 100 1.12 16.40 -11.48
N GLN A 101 1.39 17.69 -11.71
CA GLN A 101 2.67 18.16 -12.24
C GLN A 101 3.84 17.82 -11.31
N ALA A 102 3.65 17.92 -9.99
CA ALA A 102 4.67 17.53 -9.02
C ALA A 102 4.97 16.03 -9.08
N LEU A 103 3.94 15.19 -9.17
CA LEU A 103 4.10 13.73 -9.29
C LEU A 103 4.77 13.35 -10.60
N GLU A 104 4.39 13.96 -11.72
CA GLU A 104 5.05 13.77 -13.02
C GLU A 104 6.53 14.17 -12.98
N THR A 105 6.85 15.28 -12.32
CA THR A 105 8.24 15.74 -12.16
C THR A 105 9.06 14.72 -11.37
N VAL A 106 8.52 14.20 -10.27
CA VAL A 106 9.19 13.16 -9.47
C VAL A 106 9.38 11.89 -10.30
N ALA A 107 8.34 11.46 -11.03
CA ALA A 107 8.40 10.27 -11.88
C ALA A 107 9.47 10.41 -12.98
N ASN A 108 9.48 11.53 -13.71
CA ASN A 108 10.46 11.80 -14.75
C ASN A 108 11.88 11.85 -14.18
N THR A 109 12.06 12.49 -13.03
CA THR A 109 13.37 12.56 -12.36
C THR A 109 13.86 11.17 -11.95
N TYR A 110 12.96 10.33 -11.45
CA TYR A 110 13.28 8.95 -11.12
C TYR A 110 13.69 8.14 -12.36
N THR A 111 12.98 8.28 -13.47
CA THR A 111 13.34 7.65 -14.75
C THR A 111 14.72 8.09 -15.25
N LEU A 112 15.07 9.36 -15.08
CA LEU A 112 16.41 9.86 -15.42
C LEU A 112 17.51 9.27 -14.51
N CYS A 113 17.15 8.91 -13.27
CA CYS A 113 18.04 8.23 -12.34
C CYS A 113 18.20 6.72 -12.61
N ALA A 114 17.59 6.16 -13.67
CA ALA A 114 17.61 4.71 -13.94
C ALA A 114 19.03 4.10 -14.04
N LYS A 115 20.04 4.90 -14.39
CA LYS A 115 21.44 4.48 -14.47
C LYS A 115 22.22 4.63 -13.15
N TYR A 116 21.62 5.23 -12.13
CA TYR A 116 22.24 5.58 -10.86
C TYR A 116 21.34 5.15 -9.69
N PRO A 117 21.35 3.86 -9.31
CA PRO A 117 20.40 3.29 -8.35
C PRO A 117 20.45 3.97 -6.98
N THR A 118 21.65 4.32 -6.49
CA THR A 118 21.81 5.04 -5.22
C THR A 118 21.16 6.43 -5.26
N LEU A 119 21.17 7.10 -6.41
CA LEU A 119 20.53 8.41 -6.56
C LEU A 119 19.00 8.28 -6.63
N ALA A 120 18.52 7.25 -7.32
CA ALA A 120 17.09 6.93 -7.40
C ALA A 120 16.51 6.61 -6.02
N GLU A 121 17.17 5.76 -5.23
CA GLU A 121 16.77 5.46 -3.85
C GLU A 121 16.76 6.72 -2.96
N ASN A 122 17.77 7.58 -3.11
CA ASN A 122 17.86 8.81 -2.33
C ASN A 122 16.74 9.80 -2.68
N LEU A 123 16.34 9.87 -3.96
CA LEU A 123 15.19 10.65 -4.41
C LEU A 123 13.90 10.17 -3.74
N ILE A 124 13.62 8.86 -3.81
CA ILE A 124 12.41 8.27 -3.20
C ILE A 124 12.40 8.51 -1.70
N ARG A 125 13.53 8.27 -1.01
CA ARG A 125 13.64 8.48 0.44
C ARG A 125 13.33 9.93 0.84
N LYS A 126 13.79 10.91 0.05
CA LYS A 126 13.50 12.33 0.31
C LYS A 126 12.03 12.67 0.10
N VAL A 127 11.41 12.15 -0.95
CA VAL A 127 9.97 12.34 -1.22
C VAL A 127 9.15 11.75 -0.07
N GLU A 128 9.49 10.55 0.37
CA GLU A 128 8.81 9.90 1.50
C GLU A 128 8.99 10.67 2.80
N LEU A 129 10.20 11.14 3.09
CA LEU A 129 10.50 11.92 4.30
C LEU A 129 9.66 13.21 4.35
N VAL A 130 9.59 13.96 3.25
CA VAL A 130 8.77 15.19 3.17
C VAL A 130 7.28 14.88 3.35
N ALA A 131 6.79 13.79 2.76
CA ALA A 131 5.40 13.38 2.94
C ALA A 131 5.11 13.00 4.40
N GLN A 132 6.02 12.28 5.05
CA GLN A 132 5.89 11.89 6.47
C GLN A 132 5.98 13.09 7.42
N GLU A 133 6.86 14.06 7.15
CA GLU A 133 6.93 15.31 7.90
C GLU A 133 5.64 16.11 7.78
N THR A 134 5.13 16.27 6.56
CA THR A 134 3.85 16.96 6.31
C THR A 134 2.69 16.27 7.04
N LEU A 135 2.65 14.94 7.05
CA LEU A 135 1.64 14.17 7.81
C LEU A 135 1.79 14.37 9.31
N ARG A 136 3.03 14.41 9.83
CA ARG A 136 3.29 14.66 11.25
C ARG A 136 2.86 16.06 11.66
N ASP A 137 3.14 17.05 10.84
CA ASP A 137 2.71 18.43 11.05
C ASP A 137 1.20 18.53 11.03
N LEU A 138 0.52 17.84 10.11
CA LEU A 138 -0.93 17.77 10.05
C LEU A 138 -1.54 17.15 11.32
N VAL A 139 -0.95 16.06 11.83
CA VAL A 139 -1.40 15.40 13.07
C VAL A 139 -1.11 16.27 14.31
N SER A 140 -0.04 17.06 14.28
CA SER A 140 0.38 17.94 15.37
C SER A 140 -0.35 19.29 15.35
N ALA A 141 -0.86 19.70 14.19
CA ALA A 141 -1.64 20.92 14.04
C ALA A 141 -3.02 20.75 14.69
N LYS A 142 -3.25 21.45 15.81
CA LYS A 142 -4.61 21.63 16.34
C LYS A 142 -5.46 22.33 15.28
N PRO A 143 -6.72 21.92 15.04
CA PRO A 143 -7.59 22.59 14.09
C PRO A 143 -7.74 24.05 14.50
N GLN A 144 -7.27 24.97 13.66
CA GLN A 144 -7.51 26.38 13.88
C GLN A 144 -9.03 26.62 13.81
N LYS A 145 -9.65 26.90 14.96
CA LYS A 145 -10.99 27.48 15.01
C LYS A 145 -10.91 28.79 14.24
N LYS A 146 -11.45 28.81 13.01
CA LYS A 146 -11.78 30.06 12.31
C LYS A 146 -12.71 30.85 13.23
N ARG A 147 -12.25 32.03 13.67
CA ARG A 147 -13.07 33.07 14.30
C ARG A 147 -13.89 33.77 13.24
#